data_AF-X6BI64-F1
#
_entry.id   AF-X6BI64-F1
#
_cell.length_a   1.000
_cell.length_b   1.000
_cell.length_c   1.000
_cell.angle_alpha   90.00
_cell.angle_beta   90.00
_cell.angle_gamma   90.00
#
_symmetry.space_group_name_H-M   'P 1'
#
loop_
_entity.id
_entity.type
_entity.pdbx_description
1 polymer ?
#
loop_
_entity_poly.entity_id
_entity_poly.type
_entity_poly.pdbx_seq_one_letter_code
_entity_poly.pdbx_strand_id
1 'polypeptide(L)' 'MAKTTSDILQLRIPQALKRRLAMDAAKKGVTIRSLILSALAAAGYDVPEEEIRDKRKGRA' A
#
# COMPACT_ATOMS: atom_id res chain seq x y z
N MET A 1 0.08 12.30 19.46
CA MET A 1 0.02 11.47 18.26
C MET A 1 -0.93 12.14 17.28
N ALA A 2 -0.42 12.67 16.16
CA ALA A 2 -1.27 13.29 15.15
C ALA A 2 -2.21 12.22 14.57
N LYS A 3 -3.49 12.55 14.44
CA LYS A 3 -4.49 11.67 13.87
C LYS A 3 -4.26 11.66 12.36
N THR A 4 -3.68 10.59 11.81
CA THR A 4 -3.50 10.49 10.36
C THR A 4 -4.85 10.29 9.69
N THR A 5 -5.41 11.38 9.15
CA THR A 5 -6.62 11.32 8.32
C THR A 5 -6.28 10.57 7.04
N SER A 6 -7.03 9.52 6.72
CA SER A 6 -6.85 8.71 5.51
C SER A 6 -8.06 8.90 4.59
N ASP A 7 -7.81 9.19 3.32
CA ASP A 7 -8.86 9.30 2.30
C ASP A 7 -8.82 8.09 1.33
N ILE A 8 -9.96 7.81 0.70
CA ILE A 8 -10.10 6.71 -0.27
C ILE A 8 -9.75 7.21 -1.67
N LEU A 9 -8.74 6.61 -2.29
CA LEU A 9 -8.41 6.83 -3.70
C LEU A 9 -8.99 5.70 -4.57
N GLN A 10 -9.90 6.03 -5.49
CA GLN A 10 -10.42 5.11 -6.50
C GLN A 10 -9.84 5.47 -7.87
N LEU A 11 -9.29 4.47 -8.58
CA LEU A 11 -8.71 4.66 -9.91
C LEU A 11 -8.91 3.40 -10.77
N ARG A 12 -8.81 3.57 -12.09
CA ARG A 12 -8.86 2.47 -13.06
C ARG A 12 -7.45 2.08 -13.50
N ILE A 13 -7.17 0.78 -13.50
CA ILE A 13 -5.92 0.21 -14.01
C ILE A 13 -6.22 -0.97 -14.95
N PRO A 14 -5.28 -1.31 -15.85
CA PRO A 14 -5.37 -2.55 -16.61
C PRO A 14 -5.58 -3.76 -15.71
N GLN A 15 -6.46 -4.68 -16.13
CA GLN A 15 -6.79 -5.88 -15.35
C GLN A 15 -5.54 -6.75 -15.08
N ALA A 16 -4.65 -6.86 -16.06
CA ALA A 16 -3.39 -7.59 -15.91
C ALA A 16 -2.50 -6.98 -14.82
N LEU A 17 -2.44 -5.65 -14.73
CA LEU A 17 -1.68 -4.96 -13.69
C LEU A 17 -2.26 -5.21 -12.31
N LYS A 18 -3.60 -5.15 -12.16
CA LYS A 18 -4.27 -5.49 -10.89
C LYS A 18 -3.91 -6.90 -10.40
N ARG A 19 -3.93 -7.88 -11.31
CA ARG A 19 -3.57 -9.27 -10.99
C ARG A 19 -2.11 -9.39 -10.57
N ARG A 20 -1.19 -8.74 -11.29
CA ARG A 20 0.23 -8.72 -10.95
C ARG A 20 0.49 -8.12 -9.58
N LEU A 21 -0.11 -6.96 -9.27
CA LEU A 21 -0.01 -6.32 -7.95
C LEU A 21 -0.49 -7.24 -6.82
N ALA A 22 -1.57 -7.99 -7.04
CA ALA A 22 -2.07 -8.96 -6.06
C ALA A 22 -1.09 -10.12 -5.83
N MET A 23 -0.52 -10.68 -6.90
CA MET A 23 0.50 -11.74 -6.81
C MET A 23 1.77 -11.25 -6.11
N ASP A 24 2.26 -10.06 -6.46
CA ASP A 24 3.47 -9.49 -5.87
C ASP A 24 3.27 -9.17 -4.38
N ALA A 25 2.09 -8.67 -4.00
CA ALA A 25 1.74 -8.43 -2.61
C ALA A 25 1.70 -9.74 -1.80
N ALA A 26 1.08 -10.80 -2.36
CA ALA A 26 1.03 -12.12 -1.74
C ALA A 26 2.43 -12.72 -1.57
N LYS A 27 3.27 -12.67 -2.62
CA LYS A 27 4.66 -13.16 -2.59
C LYS A 27 5.51 -12.46 -1.51
N LYS A 28 5.28 -11.17 -1.29
CA LYS A 28 5.99 -10.36 -0.29
C LYS A 28 5.33 -10.41 1.11
N GLY A 29 4.18 -11.05 1.26
CA GLY A 29 3.45 -11.11 2.53
C GLY A 29 2.89 -9.75 3.00
N VAL A 30 2.53 -8.87 2.06
CA VAL A 30 2.04 -7.51 2.34
C VAL A 30 0.66 -7.24 1.71
N THR A 31 0.00 -6.12 2.03
CA THR A 31 -1.19 -5.69 1.28
C THR A 31 -0.83 -5.09 -0.08
N ILE A 32 -1.79 -5.07 -1.01
CA ILE A 32 -1.69 -4.25 -2.23
C ILE A 32 -1.49 -2.77 -1.88
N ARG A 33 -2.15 -2.26 -0.82
CA ARG A 33 -1.99 -0.88 -0.33
C ARG A 33 -0.52 -0.58 0.02
N SER A 34 0.07 -1.38 0.91
CA SER A 34 1.46 -1.21 1.34
C SER A 34 2.44 -1.38 0.18
N LEU A 35 2.16 -2.27 -0.77
CA LEU A 35 2.95 -2.42 -2.00
C LEU A 35 2.92 -1.13 -2.83
N ILE A 36 1.74 -0.55 -3.05
CA ILE A 36 1.57 0.69 -3.81
C ILE A 36 2.22 1.87 -3.08
N LEU A 37 1.99 2.01 -1.78
CA LEU A 37 2.59 3.09 -0.97
C LEU A 37 4.13 3.01 -0.98
N SER A 38 4.70 1.80 -0.89
CA SER A 38 6.15 1.60 -1.02
C SER A 38 6.66 2.02 -2.40
N ALA A 39 5.91 1.71 -3.46
CA ALA A 39 6.29 2.08 -4.82
C ALA A 39 6.21 3.60 -5.04
N LEU A 40 5.21 4.27 -4.47
CA LEU A 40 5.08 5.73 -4.50
C LEU A 40 6.21 6.39 -3.71
N ALA A 41 6.56 5.88 -2.53
CA ALA A 41 7.72 6.37 -1.76
C ALA A 41 9.01 6.25 -2.58
N ALA A 42 9.24 5.09 -3.22
CA ALA A 42 10.39 4.87 -4.10
C ALA A 42 10.40 5.76 -5.35
N ALA A 43 9.22 6.23 -5.79
CA ALA A 43 9.08 7.20 -6.87
C ALA A 43 9.27 8.66 -6.42
N GLY A 44 9.52 8.91 -5.12
CA GLY A 44 9.81 10.24 -4.56
C GLY A 44 8.61 10.94 -3.93
N TYR A 45 7.46 10.27 -3.75
CA TYR A 45 6.35 10.83 -2.99
C TYR A 45 6.64 10.76 -1.49
N ASP A 46 6.25 11.81 -0.75
CA ASP A 46 6.34 11.83 0.70
C ASP A 46 5.27 10.93 1.31
N VAL A 47 5.67 9.72 1.69
CA VAL A 47 4.81 8.72 2.30
C VAL A 47 5.47 8.28 3.61
N PRO A 48 4.86 8.60 4.78
CA PRO A 48 5.43 8.21 6.06
C PRO A 48 5.54 6.69 6.20
N GLU A 49 6.64 6.20 6.79
CA GLU A 49 6.92 4.77 6.89
C GLU A 49 5.84 4.05 7.72
N GLU A 50 5.28 4.71 8.72
CA GLU A 50 4.15 4.21 9.52
C GLU A 50 2.88 3.97 8.69
N GLU A 51 2.71 4.69 7.58
CA GLU A 51 1.59 4.49 6.66
C GLU A 51 1.85 3.34 5.68
N ILE A 52 3.12 3.03 5.39
CA ILE A 52 3.51 1.90 4.54
C ILE A 52 3.28 0.57 5.28
N ARG A 53 3.53 0.53 6.60
CA ARG A 53 3.42 -0.70 7.40
C ARG A 53 2.02 -1.31 7.33
N ASP A 54 1.97 -2.64 7.18
CA ASP A 54 0.72 -3.38 7.17
C ASP A 54 0.09 -3.38 8.57
N LYS A 55 -0.97 -2.57 8.75
CA LYS A 55 -1.69 -2.41 10.02
C LYS A 55 -2.47 -3.68 10.43
N ARG A 56 -2.48 -4.75 9.63
CA ARG A 56 -3.09 -6.05 10.01
C ARG A 56 -2.38 -6.73 11.20
N LYS A 57 -1.12 -6.38 11.49
CA LYS A 57 -0.40 -6.85 12.69
C LYS A 57 -0.77 -6.14 14.00
N GLY A 58 -1.73 -5.22 14.00
CA GLY A 58 -2.19 -4.47 15.19
C GLY A 58 -3.19 -5.21 16.09
N ARG A 59 -3.46 -6.50 15.87
CA ARG A 59 -4.23 -7.36 16.77
C ARG A 59 -3.46 -8.67 17.00
N ALA A 60 -2.42 -8.59 17.82
CA ALA A 60 -1.84 -9.73 18.53
C ALA A 60 -1.61 -9.27 19.97
#